data_AF-A0A507DZA8-F1
#
_entry.id   AF-A0A507DZA8-F1
#
_cell.length_a   1.000
_cell.length_b   1.000
_cell.length_c   1.000
_cell.angle_alpha   90.00
_cell.angle_beta   90.00
_cell.angle_gamma   90.00
#
_symmetry.space_group_name_H-M   'P 1'
#
loop_
_entity.id
_entity.type
_entity.pdbx_description
1 polymer ?
#
loop_
_entity_poly.entity_id
_entity_poly.type
_entity_poly.pdbx_seq_one_letter_code
_entity_poly.pdbx_strand_id
1 'polypeptide(L)'
;MRNLQMMTATATLDFAEDPCLTCAAPCQDGHSLYPEAIAKAIETKGALLGTMKPYKRHLMYCAGRGDEWPGSLEDELGAKAFQTRLRKAVADGDNAGAAGSNTGRTIVSAIDRVPEGHSEGSENVAAVLSTEVLLFPDFKALQGVTADEGAAVVSDWISKGALPETLPSADAEIVDLPYDALVFVCVHKKRDKRCGVSGPLLIEEFNHVLQDMGLSEKVTCAGISHFGGHKYAGNIIVSAEALC
;
A
#
# COMPACT_ATOMS: atom_id res chain seq x y z
N MET A 1 -44.79 8.89 1.09
CA MET A 1 -44.07 9.94 0.36
C MET A 1 -43.00 10.55 1.25
N ARG A 2 -41.76 10.10 1.14
CA ARG A 2 -40.55 10.84 1.52
C ARG A 2 -39.49 10.43 0.51
N ASN A 3 -39.38 11.22 -0.55
CA ASN A 3 -38.33 11.09 -1.55
C ASN A 3 -37.01 11.44 -0.86
N LEU A 4 -36.18 10.43 -0.61
CA LEU A 4 -34.78 10.65 -0.31
C LEU A 4 -34.09 10.88 -1.65
N GLN A 5 -34.00 12.15 -2.03
CA GLN A 5 -33.23 12.56 -3.20
C GLN A 5 -31.76 12.34 -2.83
N MET A 6 -31.17 11.24 -3.31
CA MET A 6 -29.72 11.07 -3.31
C MET A 6 -29.13 12.27 -4.05
N MET A 7 -28.55 13.20 -3.30
CA MET A 7 -27.64 14.18 -3.85
C MET A 7 -26.36 13.41 -4.18
N THR A 8 -26.27 12.91 -5.42
CA THR A 8 -24.98 12.58 -6.02
C THR A 8 -24.24 13.90 -6.18
N ALA A 9 -23.56 14.34 -5.13
CA ALA A 9 -22.48 15.29 -5.28
C ALA A 9 -21.41 14.54 -6.07
N THR A 10 -21.46 14.65 -7.41
CA THR A 10 -20.27 14.47 -8.21
C THR A 10 -19.24 15.38 -7.58
N ALA A 11 -18.28 14.80 -6.86
CA ALA A 11 -17.06 15.48 -6.52
C ALA A 11 -16.41 15.82 -7.86
N THR A 12 -16.77 16.97 -8.43
CA THR A 12 -15.88 17.69 -9.31
C THR A 12 -14.68 17.97 -8.42
N LEU A 13 -13.66 17.11 -8.53
CA LEU A 13 -12.31 17.52 -8.24
C LEU A 13 -12.10 18.72 -9.14
N ASP A 14 -12.43 19.90 -8.61
CA ASP A 14 -11.88 21.14 -9.11
C ASP A 14 -10.40 20.92 -8.87
N PHE A 15 -9.70 20.49 -9.92
CA PHE A 15 -8.27 20.74 -9.99
C PHE A 15 -8.22 22.26 -9.98
N ALA A 16 -8.23 22.85 -8.77
CA ALA A 16 -7.96 24.24 -8.55
C ALA A 16 -6.75 24.59 -9.42
N GLU A 17 -6.66 25.82 -9.92
CA GLU A 17 -5.46 26.27 -10.65
C GLU A 17 -4.24 25.97 -9.77
N ASP A 18 -3.61 24.81 -10.00
CA ASP A 18 -2.53 24.31 -9.18
C ASP A 18 -1.36 25.20 -9.55
N PRO A 19 -0.83 26.00 -8.61
CA PRO A 19 0.30 26.89 -8.89
C PRO A 19 1.47 26.14 -9.53
N CYS A 20 1.60 24.84 -9.27
CA CYS A 20 2.63 23.98 -9.84
C CYS A 20 2.47 23.73 -11.34
N LEU A 21 1.27 23.87 -11.92
CA LEU A 21 1.06 23.73 -13.37
C LEU A 21 1.72 24.86 -14.18
N THR A 22 2.02 25.98 -13.53
CA THR A 22 2.58 27.18 -14.18
C THR A 22 3.90 27.65 -13.56
N CYS A 23 4.46 26.87 -12.64
CA CYS A 23 5.70 27.23 -11.96
C CYS A 23 6.91 27.24 -12.91
N ALA A 24 7.95 27.98 -12.55
CA ALA A 24 9.22 27.97 -13.28
C ALA A 24 9.88 26.58 -13.23
N ALA A 25 10.67 26.24 -14.24
CA ALA A 25 11.48 25.01 -14.26
C ALA A 25 12.99 25.38 -14.26
N PRO A 26 13.72 25.24 -13.13
CA PRO A 26 13.29 24.72 -11.82
C PRO A 26 12.43 25.71 -11.01
N CYS A 27 11.58 25.18 -10.13
CA CYS A 27 10.70 25.98 -9.27
C CYS A 27 11.54 26.75 -8.24
N GLN A 28 11.15 27.98 -7.92
CA GLN A 28 11.85 28.83 -6.94
C GLN A 28 11.36 28.61 -5.50
N ASP A 29 10.28 27.84 -5.32
CA ASP A 29 9.65 27.59 -4.03
C ASP A 29 10.42 26.59 -3.15
N GLY A 30 11.65 26.23 -3.55
CA GLY A 30 12.56 25.42 -2.72
C GLY A 30 12.24 23.93 -2.69
N HIS A 31 11.46 23.42 -3.65
CA HIS A 31 11.11 22.00 -3.71
C HIS A 31 12.34 21.11 -3.83
N SER A 32 12.33 19.97 -3.15
CA SER A 32 13.35 18.95 -3.27
C SER A 32 13.34 18.33 -4.66
N LEU A 33 14.30 18.70 -5.50
CA LEU A 33 14.46 18.12 -6.83
C LEU A 33 15.12 16.74 -6.77
N TYR A 34 14.77 15.88 -7.71
CA TYR A 34 15.50 14.63 -7.89
C TYR A 34 16.97 14.90 -8.20
N PRO A 35 17.92 14.15 -7.58
CA PRO A 35 19.30 14.20 -7.98
C PRO A 35 19.45 13.91 -9.49
N GLU A 36 20.33 14.64 -10.17
CA GLU A 36 20.45 14.60 -11.64
C GLU A 36 20.63 13.17 -12.19
N ALA A 37 21.42 12.34 -11.49
CA ALA A 37 21.64 10.95 -11.85
C ALA A 37 20.36 10.09 -11.79
N ILE A 38 19.46 10.39 -10.85
CA ILE A 38 18.15 9.72 -10.73
C ILE A 38 17.21 10.26 -11.80
N ALA A 39 17.13 11.58 -11.97
CA ALA A 39 16.30 12.22 -12.99
C ALA A 39 16.62 11.69 -14.41
N LYS A 40 17.90 11.51 -14.74
CA LYS A 40 18.36 10.94 -16.02
C LYS A 40 18.07 9.45 -16.19
N ALA A 41 17.89 8.71 -15.10
CA ALA A 41 17.65 7.27 -15.12
C ALA A 41 16.16 6.89 -15.16
N ILE A 42 15.27 7.89 -15.07
CA ILE A 42 13.82 7.74 -15.16
C ILE A 42 13.39 7.98 -16.61
N GLU A 43 12.61 7.04 -17.15
CA GLU A 43 12.00 7.15 -18.47
C GLU A 43 10.80 8.11 -18.41
N THR A 44 10.75 9.09 -19.31
CA THR A 44 9.72 10.14 -19.35
C THR A 44 8.98 10.22 -20.69
N LYS A 45 9.42 9.47 -21.70
CA LYS A 45 8.88 9.51 -23.08
C LYS A 45 8.04 8.28 -23.43
N GLY A 46 8.31 7.13 -22.80
CA GLY A 46 7.59 5.89 -23.06
C GLY A 46 6.13 5.94 -22.60
N ALA A 47 5.22 5.28 -23.33
CA ALA A 47 3.82 5.18 -22.94
C ALA A 47 3.65 4.45 -21.59
N LEU A 48 3.14 5.16 -20.58
CA LEU A 48 2.90 4.64 -19.23
C LEU A 48 1.55 3.92 -19.10
N LEU A 49 0.52 4.42 -19.80
CA LEU A 49 -0.83 3.88 -19.73
C LEU A 49 -0.86 2.40 -20.16
N GLY A 50 -1.50 1.56 -19.36
CA GLY A 50 -1.65 0.11 -19.64
C GLY A 50 -0.41 -0.74 -19.34
N THR A 51 0.68 -0.18 -18.79
CA THR A 51 1.90 -0.95 -18.47
C THR A 51 1.79 -1.79 -17.20
N MET A 52 0.85 -1.48 -16.32
CA MET A 52 0.59 -2.21 -15.08
C MET A 52 -0.50 -3.26 -15.32
N LYS A 53 -0.22 -4.53 -15.01
CA LYS A 53 -1.19 -5.63 -15.15
C LYS A 53 -2.34 -5.43 -14.16
N PRO A 54 -3.61 -5.37 -14.60
CA PRO A 54 -4.75 -5.20 -13.70
C PRO A 54 -4.73 -6.17 -12.52
N TYR A 55 -5.11 -5.68 -11.36
CA TYR A 55 -5.27 -6.46 -10.14
C TYR A 55 -6.56 -6.03 -9.45
N LYS A 56 -7.16 -6.94 -8.67
CA LYS A 56 -8.41 -6.68 -7.95
C LYS A 56 -8.17 -6.37 -6.47
N ARG A 57 -7.09 -6.91 -5.91
CA ARG A 57 -6.76 -6.80 -4.49
C ARG A 57 -5.30 -6.41 -4.30
N HIS A 58 -5.06 -5.62 -3.27
CA HIS A 58 -3.72 -5.31 -2.79
C HIS A 58 -3.69 -5.67 -1.31
N LEU A 59 -2.83 -6.60 -0.95
CA LEU A 59 -2.59 -6.90 0.46
C LEU A 59 -1.21 -6.39 0.86
N MET A 60 -1.11 -5.84 2.06
CA MET A 60 0.14 -5.34 2.60
C MET A 60 0.43 -5.95 3.95
N TYR A 61 1.70 -6.18 4.24
CA TYR A 61 2.14 -6.62 5.56
C TYR A 61 3.23 -5.70 6.09
N CYS A 62 3.20 -5.43 7.39
CA CYS A 62 4.20 -4.60 8.05
C CYS A 62 5.55 -5.35 8.06
N ALA A 63 6.61 -4.68 7.57
CA ALA A 63 7.93 -5.28 7.46
C ALA A 63 9.03 -4.36 8.02
N GLY A 64 8.69 -3.53 9.02
CA GLY A 64 9.60 -2.53 9.57
C GLY A 64 10.00 -1.49 8.53
N ARG A 65 11.21 -0.95 8.68
CA ARG A 65 11.67 0.24 7.96
C ARG A 65 12.09 -0.03 6.52
N GLY A 66 11.51 0.73 5.58
CA GLY A 66 11.69 0.56 4.14
C GLY A 66 13.11 0.82 3.63
N ASP A 67 13.84 1.72 4.28
CA ASP A 67 15.23 2.06 3.97
C ASP A 67 16.24 0.98 4.40
N GLU A 68 15.84 0.12 5.32
CA GLU A 68 16.65 -1.00 5.82
C GLU A 68 16.42 -2.31 5.04
N TRP A 69 15.36 -2.36 4.23
CA TRP A 69 14.96 -3.59 3.53
C TRP A 69 16.09 -4.19 2.69
N PRO A 70 16.22 -5.53 2.69
CA PRO A 70 17.15 -6.28 1.84
C PRO A 70 16.84 -6.10 0.34
N GLY A 71 17.77 -6.48 -0.53
CA GLY A 71 17.50 -6.46 -1.99
C GLY A 71 16.38 -7.42 -2.41
N SER A 72 16.16 -8.46 -1.61
CA SER A 72 15.09 -9.43 -1.73
C SER A 72 14.51 -9.69 -0.33
N LEU A 73 13.23 -9.35 -0.15
CA LEU A 73 12.52 -9.58 1.13
C LEU A 73 12.31 -11.07 1.40
N GLU A 74 12.33 -11.90 0.37
CA GLU A 74 12.10 -13.35 0.47
C GLU A 74 13.36 -14.08 1.00
N ASP A 75 14.54 -13.61 0.62
CA ASP A 75 15.81 -14.29 0.91
C ASP A 75 16.34 -13.97 2.31
N GLU A 76 16.30 -12.70 2.73
CA GLU A 76 16.86 -12.29 4.04
C GLU A 76 15.87 -12.47 5.20
N LEU A 77 14.56 -12.55 4.94
CA LEU A 77 13.55 -12.91 5.95
C LEU A 77 13.26 -14.43 5.97
N GLY A 78 13.89 -15.20 5.07
CA GLY A 78 13.86 -16.65 4.98
C GLY A 78 12.53 -17.26 4.50
N ALA A 79 12.50 -18.57 4.23
CA ALA A 79 11.27 -19.30 3.84
C ALA A 79 10.16 -19.29 4.92
N LYS A 80 10.47 -18.81 6.14
CA LYS A 80 9.53 -18.50 7.21
C LYS A 80 9.06 -17.03 7.21
N ALA A 81 9.40 -16.23 6.20
CA ALA A 81 8.92 -14.88 6.04
C ALA A 81 7.38 -14.89 5.89
N PHE A 82 6.72 -13.98 6.58
CA PHE A 82 5.28 -13.81 6.47
C PHE A 82 4.83 -13.58 5.02
N GLN A 83 5.65 -12.86 4.23
CA GLN A 83 5.43 -12.68 2.79
C GLN A 83 5.23 -13.99 2.02
N THR A 84 6.09 -14.98 2.25
CA THR A 84 6.04 -16.27 1.54
C THR A 84 4.74 -16.99 1.84
N ARG A 85 4.28 -16.95 3.10
CA ARG A 85 2.99 -17.51 3.50
C ARG A 85 1.82 -16.78 2.87
N LEU A 86 1.85 -15.45 2.85
CA LEU A 86 0.82 -14.64 2.21
C LEU A 86 0.75 -14.90 0.70
N ARG A 87 1.88 -14.96 0.00
CA ARG A 87 1.91 -15.31 -1.43
C ARG A 87 1.36 -16.71 -1.70
N LYS A 88 1.70 -17.68 -0.83
CA LYS A 88 1.14 -19.03 -0.92
C LYS A 88 -0.37 -19.03 -0.67
N ALA A 89 -0.84 -18.33 0.37
CA ALA A 89 -2.25 -18.19 0.68
C ALA A 89 -3.05 -17.56 -0.47
N VAL A 90 -2.47 -16.55 -1.13
CA VAL A 90 -3.04 -15.97 -2.35
C VAL A 90 -3.21 -17.03 -3.44
N ALA A 91 -2.15 -17.79 -3.73
CA ALA A 91 -2.20 -18.84 -4.75
C ALA A 91 -3.20 -19.95 -4.38
N ASP A 92 -3.24 -20.37 -3.11
CA ASP A 92 -4.16 -21.40 -2.62
C ASP A 92 -5.62 -20.91 -2.71
N GLY A 93 -5.90 -19.67 -2.30
CA GLY A 93 -7.22 -19.06 -2.39
C GLY A 93 -7.70 -18.90 -3.84
N ASP A 94 -6.81 -18.47 -4.74
CA ASP A 94 -7.11 -18.37 -6.18
C ASP A 94 -7.44 -19.74 -6.78
N ASN A 95 -6.76 -20.82 -6.35
CA ASN A 95 -7.01 -22.19 -6.79
C ASN A 95 -8.29 -22.81 -6.18
N ALA A 96 -8.64 -22.42 -4.95
CA ALA A 96 -9.80 -22.93 -4.23
C ALA A 96 -11.11 -22.21 -4.58
N GLY A 97 -11.03 -21.00 -5.16
CA GLY A 97 -12.20 -20.22 -5.55
C GLY A 97 -13.08 -20.96 -6.56
N ALA A 98 -14.41 -20.88 -6.37
CA ALA A 98 -15.37 -21.46 -7.32
C ALA A 98 -15.18 -20.86 -8.73
N ALA A 99 -15.42 -21.66 -9.79
CA ALA A 99 -15.39 -21.15 -11.16
C ALA A 99 -16.43 -20.02 -11.30
N GLY A 100 -15.97 -18.79 -11.52
CA GLY A 100 -16.83 -17.59 -11.55
C GLY A 100 -16.94 -16.82 -10.23
N SER A 101 -16.27 -17.25 -9.15
CA SER A 101 -15.96 -16.35 -8.03
C SER A 101 -15.11 -15.19 -8.57
N ASN A 102 -15.10 -14.05 -7.88
CA ASN A 102 -14.48 -12.80 -8.31
C ASN A 102 -12.93 -12.89 -8.32
N THR A 103 -12.36 -13.89 -8.99
CA THR A 103 -10.94 -14.17 -9.14
C THR A 103 -10.31 -13.04 -9.94
N GLY A 104 -9.23 -12.51 -9.42
CA GLY A 104 -8.47 -11.46 -10.06
C GLY A 104 -7.19 -11.30 -9.29
N ARG A 105 -6.13 -10.97 -10.02
CA ARG A 105 -4.77 -10.92 -9.48
C ARG A 105 -4.77 -10.14 -8.15
N THR A 106 -4.17 -10.74 -7.14
CA THR A 106 -3.86 -10.09 -5.87
C THR A 106 -2.38 -9.75 -5.85
N ILE A 107 -2.04 -8.51 -5.51
CA ILE A 107 -0.64 -8.10 -5.31
C ILE A 107 -0.31 -8.06 -3.82
N VAL A 108 0.90 -8.47 -3.48
CA VAL A 108 1.43 -8.54 -2.10
C VAL A 108 2.61 -7.60 -1.98
N SER A 109 2.54 -6.66 -1.04
CA SER A 109 3.62 -5.69 -0.76
C SER A 109 3.97 -5.66 0.73
N ALA A 110 5.23 -5.42 1.06
CA ALA A 110 5.55 -4.89 2.38
C ALA A 110 5.16 -3.41 2.47
N ILE A 111 4.78 -2.96 3.66
CA ILE A 111 4.58 -1.55 4.00
C ILE A 111 5.58 -1.12 5.08
N ASP A 112 6.12 0.08 4.91
CA ASP A 112 7.02 0.80 5.82
C ASP A 112 6.21 1.41 6.96
N ARG A 113 5.71 0.53 7.84
CA ARG A 113 4.85 0.87 8.98
C ARG A 113 5.22 -0.06 10.14
N VAL A 114 5.19 0.47 11.36
CA VAL A 114 5.21 -0.32 12.59
C VAL A 114 3.78 -0.76 12.90
N PRO A 115 3.50 -2.06 13.14
CA PRO A 115 2.15 -2.50 13.47
C PRO A 115 1.63 -1.74 14.71
N GLU A 116 0.35 -1.37 14.71
CA GLU A 116 -0.27 -0.73 15.88
C GLU A 116 -0.14 -1.63 17.13
N GLY A 117 0.18 -1.02 18.28
CA GLY A 117 0.37 -1.73 19.55
C GLY A 117 1.81 -2.17 19.87
N HIS A 118 2.79 -1.90 18.99
CA HIS A 118 4.21 -2.14 19.27
C HIS A 118 4.94 -0.82 19.60
N SER A 119 5.45 -0.70 20.83
CA SER A 119 6.35 0.40 21.21
C SER A 119 7.77 0.13 20.69
N GLU A 120 8.38 1.12 20.04
CA GLU A 120 9.82 1.10 19.74
C GLU A 120 10.62 0.80 21.03
N GLY A 121 11.32 -0.33 21.09
CA GLY A 121 12.20 -0.67 22.22
C GLY A 121 11.95 -1.98 22.97
N SER A 122 11.04 -2.86 22.52
CA SER A 122 10.93 -4.21 23.11
C SER A 122 12.02 -5.15 22.57
N GLU A 123 13.06 -5.40 23.37
CA GLU A 123 14.21 -6.27 23.05
C GLU A 123 13.85 -7.77 22.92
N ASN A 124 12.57 -8.15 23.04
CA ASN A 124 12.10 -9.53 22.86
C ASN A 124 11.37 -9.72 21.53
N VAL A 125 12.14 -9.72 20.45
CA VAL A 125 11.69 -9.83 19.03
C VAL A 125 11.00 -11.19 18.70
N ALA A 126 11.01 -12.16 19.63
CA ALA A 126 10.58 -13.53 19.36
C ALA A 126 9.27 -13.99 20.05
N ALA A 127 8.66 -13.20 20.94
CA ALA A 127 7.60 -13.71 21.83
C ALA A 127 6.19 -13.13 21.65
N VAL A 128 5.99 -12.06 20.88
CA VAL A 128 4.64 -11.55 20.54
C VAL A 128 4.67 -10.94 19.13
N LEU A 129 4.74 -11.75 18.08
CA LEU A 129 4.57 -11.24 16.72
C LEU A 129 3.08 -11.27 16.36
N SER A 130 2.29 -10.40 17.00
CA SER A 130 1.02 -10.00 16.41
C SER A 130 1.35 -9.29 15.10
N THR A 131 0.85 -9.86 14.01
CA THR A 131 1.11 -9.35 12.66
C THR A 131 -0.09 -8.55 12.19
N GLU A 132 0.17 -7.55 11.35
CA GLU A 132 -0.86 -6.74 10.71
C GLU A 132 -0.85 -7.00 9.18
N VAL A 133 -2.04 -7.18 8.60
CA VAL A 133 -2.25 -7.24 7.16
C VAL A 133 -3.29 -6.22 6.74
N LEU A 134 -2.93 -5.29 5.87
CA LEU A 134 -3.86 -4.35 5.26
C LEU A 134 -4.52 -5.00 4.04
N LEU A 135 -5.84 -4.87 3.93
CA LEU A 135 -6.68 -5.60 2.98
C LEU A 135 -7.44 -4.59 2.10
N PHE A 136 -6.99 -4.44 0.86
CA PHE A 136 -7.65 -3.63 -0.16
C PHE A 136 -8.34 -4.52 -1.20
N PRO A 137 -9.56 -4.16 -1.66
CA PRO A 137 -10.21 -2.84 -1.54
C PRO A 137 -11.12 -2.68 -0.31
N ASP A 138 -11.10 -3.61 0.65
CA ASP A 138 -12.01 -3.60 1.81
C ASP A 138 -11.70 -2.52 2.86
N PHE A 139 -10.59 -1.77 2.74
CA PHE A 139 -10.15 -0.73 3.68
C PHE A 139 -10.09 -1.21 5.13
N LYS A 140 -9.58 -2.43 5.33
CA LYS A 140 -9.50 -3.08 6.64
C LYS A 140 -8.09 -3.53 6.98
N ALA A 141 -7.80 -3.63 8.27
CA ALA A 141 -6.59 -4.25 8.79
C ALA A 141 -6.95 -5.51 9.59
N LEU A 142 -6.33 -6.64 9.24
CA LEU A 142 -6.31 -7.84 10.07
C LEU A 142 -5.15 -7.70 11.07
N GLN A 143 -5.47 -7.64 12.35
CA GLN A 143 -4.52 -7.45 13.45
C GLN A 143 -4.56 -8.63 14.42
N GLY A 144 -3.55 -8.74 15.28
CA GLY A 144 -3.54 -9.75 16.35
C GLY A 144 -3.35 -11.19 15.88
N VAL A 145 -2.89 -11.41 14.64
CA VAL A 145 -2.70 -12.75 14.08
C VAL A 145 -1.24 -13.18 14.06
N THR A 146 -1.01 -14.47 14.22
CA THR A 146 0.27 -15.09 13.82
C THR A 146 0.39 -15.13 12.29
N ALA A 147 1.60 -15.41 11.80
CA ALA A 147 1.86 -15.53 10.37
C ALA A 147 1.03 -16.63 9.68
N ASP A 148 0.74 -17.74 10.37
CA ASP A 148 -0.04 -18.85 9.83
C ASP A 148 -1.55 -18.53 9.87
N GLU A 149 -2.05 -17.91 10.93
CA GLU A 149 -3.44 -17.45 11.05
C GLU A 149 -3.76 -16.38 10.00
N GLY A 150 -2.88 -15.39 9.83
CA GLY A 150 -3.06 -14.35 8.82
C GLY A 150 -3.07 -14.91 7.40
N ALA A 151 -2.23 -15.90 7.12
CA ALA A 151 -2.24 -16.60 5.83
C ALA A 151 -3.54 -17.40 5.62
N ALA A 152 -4.07 -18.07 6.65
CA ALA A 152 -5.34 -18.78 6.57
C ALA A 152 -6.51 -17.83 6.26
N VAL A 153 -6.60 -16.69 6.95
CA VAL A 153 -7.62 -15.66 6.71
C VAL A 153 -7.52 -15.10 5.30
N VAL A 154 -6.31 -14.81 4.81
CA VAL A 154 -6.10 -14.29 3.44
C VAL A 154 -6.54 -15.30 2.38
N SER A 155 -6.23 -16.58 2.56
CA SER A 155 -6.68 -17.64 1.64
C SER A 155 -8.21 -17.73 1.59
N ASP A 156 -8.88 -17.65 2.75
CA ASP A 156 -10.33 -17.68 2.85
C ASP A 156 -10.97 -16.44 2.18
N TRP A 157 -10.45 -15.25 2.47
CA TRP A 157 -10.89 -13.98 1.87
C TRP A 157 -10.81 -14.01 0.34
N ILE A 158 -9.71 -14.56 -0.21
CA ILE A 158 -9.52 -14.63 -1.65
C ILE A 158 -10.45 -15.66 -2.28
N SER A 159 -10.56 -16.86 -1.69
CA SER A 159 -11.39 -17.94 -2.24
C SER A 159 -12.89 -17.62 -2.22
N LYS A 160 -13.39 -17.03 -1.12
CA LYS A 160 -14.80 -16.64 -0.95
C LYS A 160 -15.12 -15.28 -1.56
N GLY A 161 -14.11 -14.43 -1.72
CA GLY A 161 -14.25 -13.08 -2.22
C GLY A 161 -14.86 -12.08 -1.24
N ALA A 162 -14.96 -12.45 0.03
CA ALA A 162 -15.45 -11.63 1.15
C ALA A 162 -14.67 -12.01 2.41
N LEU A 163 -14.51 -11.05 3.34
CA LEU A 163 -13.80 -11.30 4.59
C LEU A 163 -14.57 -12.30 5.47
N PRO A 164 -13.88 -13.16 6.22
CA PRO A 164 -14.54 -14.15 7.07
C PRO A 164 -15.29 -13.49 8.23
N GLU A 165 -16.45 -14.05 8.58
CA GLU A 165 -17.23 -13.63 9.76
C GLU A 165 -16.60 -14.10 11.08
N THR A 166 -15.80 -15.18 11.03
CA THR A 166 -15.16 -15.79 12.20
C THR A 166 -13.65 -15.78 12.05
N LEU A 167 -12.95 -15.32 13.08
CA LEU A 167 -11.49 -15.22 13.12
C LEU A 167 -10.86 -16.40 13.87
N PRO A 168 -9.59 -16.73 13.59
CA PRO A 168 -8.95 -17.96 14.08
C PRO A 168 -8.64 -17.95 15.59
N SER A 169 -8.56 -16.78 16.21
CA SER A 169 -8.25 -16.62 17.64
C SER A 169 -9.03 -15.46 18.25
N ALA A 170 -9.07 -15.41 19.59
CA ALA A 170 -9.73 -14.32 20.32
C ALA A 170 -8.95 -12.99 20.26
N ASP A 171 -7.66 -13.05 19.95
CA ASP A 171 -6.79 -11.87 19.82
C ASP A 171 -6.84 -11.28 18.40
N ALA A 172 -7.34 -12.05 17.42
CA ALA A 172 -7.45 -11.62 16.04
C ALA A 172 -8.67 -10.69 15.85
N GLU A 173 -8.45 -9.58 15.15
CA GLU A 173 -9.50 -8.61 14.84
C GLU A 173 -9.37 -8.11 13.40
N ILE A 174 -10.49 -7.79 12.77
CA ILE A 174 -10.53 -7.04 11.52
C ILE A 174 -11.12 -5.66 11.85
N VAL A 175 -10.31 -4.62 11.72
CA VAL A 175 -10.68 -3.24 12.01
C VAL A 175 -10.75 -2.41 10.73
N ASP A 176 -11.58 -1.37 10.72
CA ASP A 176 -11.62 -0.38 9.65
C ASP A 176 -10.37 0.51 9.69
N LEU A 177 -9.80 0.78 8.52
CA LEU A 177 -8.75 1.79 8.38
C LEU A 177 -9.39 3.19 8.44
N PRO A 178 -8.85 4.13 9.23
CA PRO A 178 -9.45 5.45 9.43
C PRO A 178 -9.17 6.42 8.27
N TYR A 179 -9.06 5.93 7.04
CA TYR A 179 -8.60 6.71 5.88
C TYR A 179 -9.54 6.57 4.69
N ASP A 180 -9.95 7.70 4.13
CA ASP A 180 -10.68 7.79 2.86
C ASP A 180 -9.78 7.34 1.69
N ALA A 181 -8.45 7.55 1.80
CA ALA A 181 -7.49 7.10 0.80
C ALA A 181 -6.09 6.84 1.37
N LEU A 182 -5.37 5.91 0.75
CA LEU A 182 -3.95 5.66 1.01
C LEU A 182 -3.13 5.78 -0.27
N VAL A 183 -2.06 6.55 -0.18
CA VAL A 183 -1.06 6.75 -1.22
C VAL A 183 0.14 5.86 -0.90
N PHE A 184 0.50 4.97 -1.81
CA PHE A 184 1.59 4.02 -1.62
C PHE A 184 2.73 4.30 -2.58
N VAL A 185 3.90 4.59 -2.01
CA VAL A 185 5.09 5.01 -2.75
C VAL A 185 6.18 3.94 -2.61
N CYS A 186 6.77 3.48 -3.70
CA CYS A 186 7.86 2.52 -3.60
C CYS A 186 9.12 3.15 -2.98
N VAL A 187 9.62 2.60 -1.87
CA VAL A 187 10.84 3.07 -1.16
C VAL A 187 12.00 2.06 -1.17
N HIS A 188 11.83 0.92 -1.85
CA HIS A 188 12.71 -0.25 -1.76
C HIS A 188 14.10 -0.06 -2.41
N LYS A 189 15.00 0.64 -1.72
CA LYS A 189 16.29 1.12 -2.24
C LYS A 189 17.24 0.04 -2.73
N LYS A 190 17.41 -1.05 -1.97
CA LYS A 190 18.30 -2.16 -2.36
C LYS A 190 17.77 -2.92 -3.58
N ARG A 191 16.46 -2.86 -3.84
CA ARG A 191 15.84 -3.44 -5.03
C ARG A 191 15.93 -2.51 -6.25
N ASP A 192 15.64 -1.23 -6.04
CA ASP A 192 15.74 -0.20 -7.07
C ASP A 192 16.18 1.15 -6.49
N LYS A 193 17.36 1.63 -6.91
CA LYS A 193 17.94 2.89 -6.44
C LYS A 193 17.08 4.11 -6.80
N ARG A 194 16.34 4.09 -7.92
CA ARG A 194 15.47 5.21 -8.30
C ARG A 194 14.35 5.35 -7.28
N CYS A 195 13.66 4.25 -7.00
CA CYS A 195 12.59 4.22 -6.00
C CYS A 195 13.10 4.60 -4.60
N GLY A 196 14.26 4.07 -4.19
CA GLY A 196 14.86 4.38 -2.90
C GLY A 196 15.38 5.81 -2.72
N VAL A 197 15.44 6.60 -3.79
CA VAL A 197 15.77 8.04 -3.71
C VAL A 197 14.54 8.90 -3.97
N SER A 198 13.73 8.59 -4.98
CA SER A 198 12.51 9.35 -5.29
C SER A 198 11.42 9.15 -4.24
N GLY A 199 11.29 7.95 -3.67
CA GLY A 199 10.21 7.60 -2.76
C GLY A 199 10.12 8.47 -1.51
N PRO A 200 11.21 8.63 -0.73
CA PRO A 200 11.22 9.50 0.44
C PRO A 200 10.87 10.96 0.11
N LEU A 201 11.39 11.49 -1.01
CA LEU A 201 11.09 12.86 -1.47
C LEU A 201 9.59 13.03 -1.80
N LEU A 202 8.99 12.03 -2.45
CA LEU A 202 7.56 12.03 -2.74
C LEU A 202 6.73 11.95 -1.46
N ILE A 203 7.09 11.07 -0.51
CA ILE A 203 6.35 10.93 0.75
C ILE A 203 6.40 12.24 1.55
N GLU A 204 7.57 12.88 1.65
CA GLU A 204 7.73 14.17 2.30
C GLU A 204 6.81 15.23 1.68
N GLU A 205 6.81 15.35 0.34
CA GLU A 205 5.96 16.33 -0.35
C GLU A 205 4.46 16.00 -0.23
N PHE A 206 4.07 14.72 -0.30
CA PHE A 206 2.68 14.34 -0.06
C PHE A 206 2.22 14.73 1.34
N ASN A 207 3.02 14.46 2.36
CA ASN A 207 2.66 14.80 3.74
C ASN A 207 2.56 16.32 3.93
N HIS A 208 3.45 17.09 3.32
CA HIS A 208 3.39 18.55 3.30
C HIS A 208 2.08 19.06 2.67
N VAL A 209 1.78 18.65 1.43
CA VAL A 209 0.57 19.09 0.72
C VAL A 209 -0.71 18.63 1.41
N LEU A 210 -0.74 17.40 1.93
CA LEU A 210 -1.90 16.88 2.68
C LEU A 210 -2.15 17.69 3.95
N GLN A 211 -1.08 18.14 4.64
CA GLN A 211 -1.20 19.00 5.80
C GLN A 211 -1.75 20.39 5.42
N ASP A 212 -1.21 21.00 4.37
CA ASP A 212 -1.66 22.31 3.88
C ASP A 212 -3.12 22.30 3.42
N MET A 213 -3.57 21.17 2.85
CA MET A 213 -4.96 20.97 2.44
C MET A 213 -5.89 20.55 3.59
N GLY A 214 -5.37 20.30 4.79
CA GLY A 214 -6.16 19.81 5.93
C GLY A 214 -6.71 18.40 5.73
N LEU A 215 -6.02 17.56 4.95
CA LEU A 215 -6.42 16.20 4.58
C LEU A 215 -5.66 15.10 5.32
N SER A 216 -4.69 15.42 6.19
CA SER A 216 -3.84 14.44 6.87
C SER A 216 -4.57 13.41 7.73
N GLU A 217 -5.78 13.74 8.21
CA GLU A 217 -6.62 12.79 8.99
C GLU A 217 -7.41 11.82 8.09
N LYS A 218 -7.53 12.13 6.79
CA LYS A 218 -8.33 11.36 5.83
C LYS A 218 -7.50 10.62 4.81
N VAL A 219 -6.34 11.16 4.47
CA VAL A 219 -5.43 10.61 3.47
C VAL A 219 -4.07 10.45 4.08
N THR A 220 -3.49 9.26 3.93
CA THR A 220 -2.13 8.99 4.39
C THR A 220 -1.24 8.52 3.25
N CYS A 221 0.06 8.76 3.39
CA CYS A 221 1.08 8.36 2.43
C CYS A 221 2.09 7.43 3.12
N ALA A 222 2.33 6.25 2.52
CA ALA A 222 3.19 5.23 3.10
C ALA A 222 4.16 4.63 2.09
N GLY A 223 5.35 4.27 2.57
CA GLY A 223 6.35 3.54 1.80
C GLY A 223 5.94 2.08 1.60
N ILE A 224 6.11 1.54 0.39
CA ILE A 224 5.89 0.12 0.10
C ILE A 224 7.05 -0.53 -0.65
N SER A 225 7.11 -1.86 -0.60
CA SER A 225 8.08 -2.65 -1.36
C SER A 225 7.88 -2.51 -2.88
N HIS A 226 8.90 -2.89 -3.64
CA HIS A 226 8.86 -2.78 -5.09
C HIS A 226 7.73 -3.59 -5.75
N PHE A 227 6.86 -2.93 -6.51
CA PHE A 227 5.71 -3.52 -7.20
C PHE A 227 5.82 -3.51 -8.74
N GLY A 228 6.99 -3.15 -9.28
CA GLY A 228 7.26 -3.10 -10.72
C GLY A 228 7.26 -1.69 -11.29
N GLY A 229 7.35 -1.59 -12.62
CA GLY A 229 7.32 -0.32 -13.34
C GLY A 229 8.52 0.59 -13.10
N HIS A 230 9.62 0.12 -12.49
CA HIS A 230 10.74 0.98 -12.04
C HIS A 230 11.35 1.88 -13.10
N LYS A 231 11.16 1.57 -14.39
CA LYS A 231 11.62 2.43 -15.47
C LYS A 231 10.99 3.83 -15.39
N TYR A 232 9.80 3.95 -14.78
CA TYR A 232 9.06 5.19 -14.55
C TYR A 232 9.06 5.66 -13.09
N ALA A 233 10.01 5.22 -12.26
CA ALA A 233 10.06 5.62 -10.85
C ALA A 233 9.97 7.16 -10.68
N GLY A 234 9.38 7.71 -9.60
CA GLY A 234 8.78 7.05 -8.43
C GLY A 234 7.31 6.69 -8.61
N ASN A 235 7.02 5.41 -8.81
CA ASN A 235 5.66 4.94 -9.03
C ASN A 235 4.84 5.00 -7.75
N ILE A 236 3.55 5.27 -7.93
CA ILE A 236 2.56 5.41 -6.86
C ILE A 236 1.38 4.48 -7.14
N ILE A 237 0.83 3.88 -6.10
CA ILE A 237 -0.50 3.27 -6.12
C ILE A 237 -1.39 4.08 -5.19
N VAL A 238 -2.56 4.48 -5.66
CA VAL A 238 -3.58 5.13 -4.81
C VAL A 238 -4.72 4.14 -4.62
N SER A 239 -5.03 3.84 -3.36
CA SER A 239 -6.27 3.15 -3.00
C SER A 239 -7.20 4.18 -2.38
N ALA A 240 -8.42 4.30 -2.88
CA ALA A 240 -9.45 5.16 -2.31
C ALA A 240 -10.66 4.31 -1.92
N GLU A 241 -11.25 4.60 -0.77
CA GLU A 241 -12.46 3.93 -0.32
C GLU A 241 -13.58 4.34 -1.27
N ALA A 242 -14.37 3.35 -1.72
CA ALA A 242 -15.50 3.64 -2.58
C ALA A 242 -16.53 4.45 -1.77
N LEU A 243 -16.71 5.73 -2.12
CA LEU A 243 -17.80 6.55 -1.60
C LEU A 243 -19.12 5.86 -2.00
N CYS A 244 -19.72 5.15 -1.05
CA CYS A 244 -21.03 4.50 -1.21
C CYS A 244 -22.17 5.52 -1.22
#